data_AF-A0A382KPQ3-F1
#
_entry.id   AF-A0A382KPQ3-F1
#
_cell.length_a   1.000
_cell.length_b   1.000
_cell.length_c   1.000
_cell.angle_alpha   90.00
_cell.angle_beta   90.00
_cell.angle_gamma   90.00
#
_symmetry.space_group_name_H-M   'P 1'
#
loop_
_entity.id
_entity.type
_entity.pdbx_description
1 polymer ?
#
loop_
_entity_poly.entity_id
_entity_poly.type
_entity_poly.pdbx_seq_one_letter_code
_entity_poly.pdbx_strand_id
1 'polypeptide(L)'
;VSSLDKIDFIITVCEADMALSSPERERLCDLLWHLAAKDNNYIVLEIPSIKTMSHQLDLLGLIKEKTTAISKVMDKADFEGDSSRRSVSCIAALNDISLEEYYFWIGFCYLTLAAAHQEDPIGKKLEQAELSCLKEIISSNETLNQESFVAVVNRSVKVFKSFL
;
A
#
# COMPACT_ATOMS: atom_id res chain seq x y z
N VAL A 1 2.67 1.44 20.42
CA VAL A 1 3.12 1.38 19.01
C VAL A 1 2.16 2.22 18.22
N SER A 2 2.62 3.25 17.50
CA SER A 2 1.73 4.06 16.66
C SER A 2 1.04 3.17 15.64
N SER A 3 -0.26 3.40 15.43
CA SER A 3 -1.00 2.76 14.34
C SER A 3 -0.33 3.11 13.00
N LEU A 4 -0.20 2.12 12.11
CA LEU A 4 0.24 2.36 10.75
C LEU A 4 -0.77 3.26 10.04
N ASP A 5 -0.27 4.20 9.26
CA ASP A 5 -1.11 4.96 8.34
C ASP A 5 -1.26 4.22 7.00
N LYS A 6 -2.04 4.76 6.06
CA LYS A 6 -2.39 4.08 4.80
C LYS A 6 -1.22 4.02 3.83
N ILE A 7 -0.23 4.90 3.98
CA ILE A 7 1.04 4.82 3.23
C ILE A 7 1.92 3.74 3.85
N ASP A 8 1.96 3.68 5.18
CA ASP A 8 2.68 2.66 5.90
C ASP A 8 2.12 1.27 5.60
N PHE A 9 0.80 1.13 5.41
CA PHE A 9 0.16 -0.09 4.90
C PHE A 9 0.78 -0.53 3.57
N ILE A 10 0.87 0.36 2.57
CA ILE A 10 1.42 0.01 1.25
C ILE A 10 2.87 -0.46 1.39
N ILE A 11 3.69 0.30 2.12
CA ILE A 11 5.09 -0.06 2.36
C ILE A 11 5.18 -1.42 3.05
N THR A 12 4.39 -1.65 4.10
CA THR A 12 4.39 -2.88 4.88
C THR A 12 4.04 -4.12 4.05
N VAL A 13 3.13 -3.98 3.08
CA VAL A 13 2.78 -5.09 2.16
C VAL A 13 3.91 -5.35 1.16
N CYS A 14 4.51 -4.31 0.57
CA CYS A 14 5.67 -4.46 -0.32
C CYS A 14 6.89 -5.05 0.41
N GLU A 15 7.13 -4.69 1.68
CA GLU A 15 8.23 -5.26 2.47
C GLU A 15 7.94 -6.68 2.96
N ALA A 16 6.79 -7.28 2.64
CA ALA A 16 6.49 -8.65 3.04
C ALA A 16 7.52 -9.64 2.46
N ASP A 17 8.12 -9.33 1.30
CA ASP A 17 9.25 -10.08 0.73
C ASP A 17 10.59 -9.39 1.04
N MET A 18 10.87 -9.21 2.34
CA MET A 18 12.11 -8.70 2.93
C MET A 18 12.41 -7.20 2.78
N ALA A 19 12.07 -6.53 1.68
CA ALA A 19 12.32 -5.10 1.52
C ALA A 19 11.52 -4.45 0.38
N LEU A 20 11.19 -3.16 0.54
CA LEU A 20 10.62 -2.36 -0.54
C LEU A 20 11.65 -2.17 -1.66
N SER A 21 11.41 -2.80 -2.81
CA SER A 21 12.32 -2.77 -3.96
C SER A 21 12.41 -1.38 -4.61
N SER A 22 13.48 -1.13 -5.38
CA SER A 22 13.66 0.14 -6.08
C SER A 22 12.50 0.45 -7.05
N PRO A 23 12.02 -0.49 -7.90
CA PRO A 23 10.89 -0.24 -8.79
C PRO A 23 9.60 0.10 -8.04
N GLU A 24 9.28 -0.61 -6.96
CA GLU A 24 8.09 -0.34 -6.15
C GLU A 24 8.17 1.03 -5.49
N ARG A 25 9.34 1.40 -4.98
CA ARG A 25 9.57 2.72 -4.37
C ARG A 25 9.40 3.85 -5.36
N GLU A 26 9.98 3.71 -6.56
CA GLU A 26 9.83 4.68 -7.64
C GLU A 26 8.34 4.79 -8.02
N ARG A 27 7.67 3.66 -8.22
CA ARG A 27 6.25 3.61 -8.55
C ARG A 27 5.36 4.23 -7.48
N LEU A 28 5.63 3.95 -6.21
CA LEU A 28 4.91 4.55 -5.08
C LEU A 28 5.06 6.07 -5.09
N CYS A 29 6.29 6.57 -5.27
CA CYS A 29 6.56 8.00 -5.33
C CYS A 29 5.85 8.66 -6.53
N ASP A 30 5.90 8.05 -7.71
CA ASP A 30 5.24 8.57 -8.91
C ASP A 30 3.73 8.66 -8.74
N LEU A 31 3.10 7.61 -8.22
CA LEU A 31 1.66 7.56 -8.01
C LEU A 31 1.22 8.57 -6.95
N LEU A 32 1.95 8.67 -5.82
CA LEU A 32 1.69 9.67 -4.79
C LEU A 32 1.80 11.10 -5.34
N TRP A 33 2.87 11.38 -6.09
CA TRP A 33 3.09 12.70 -6.67
C TRP A 33 2.00 13.07 -7.68
N HIS A 34 1.63 12.15 -8.56
CA HIS A 34 0.58 12.36 -9.56
C HIS A 34 -0.79 12.59 -8.92
N LEU A 35 -1.15 11.80 -7.91
CA LEU A 35 -2.42 11.96 -7.20
C LEU A 35 -2.45 13.26 -6.38
N ALA A 36 -1.33 13.65 -5.77
CA ALA A 36 -1.21 14.92 -5.06
C ALA A 36 -1.36 16.12 -6.01
N ALA A 37 -0.77 16.07 -7.21
CA ALA A 37 -0.92 17.10 -8.23
C ALA A 37 -2.39 17.27 -8.71
N LYS A 38 -3.23 16.26 -8.47
CA LYS A 38 -4.68 16.29 -8.75
C LYS A 38 -5.55 16.64 -7.54
N ASP A 39 -4.94 17.04 -6.41
CA ASP A 39 -5.66 17.28 -5.16
C ASP A 39 -6.51 16.08 -4.72
N ASN A 40 -6.02 14.84 -4.92
CA ASN A 40 -6.73 13.66 -4.44
C ASN A 40 -6.88 13.71 -2.92
N ASN A 41 -8.13 13.73 -2.44
CA ASN A 41 -8.43 13.90 -1.01
C ASN A 41 -7.82 12.81 -0.14
N TYR A 42 -7.80 11.55 -0.59
CA TYR A 42 -7.22 10.46 0.19
C TYR A 42 -5.72 10.66 0.41
N ILE A 43 -4.98 11.07 -0.63
CA ILE A 43 -3.54 11.32 -0.52
C ILE A 43 -3.24 12.57 0.28
N VAL A 44 -3.96 13.66 0.06
CA VAL A 44 -3.73 14.94 0.75
C VAL A 44 -4.03 14.83 2.25
N LEU A 45 -5.05 14.06 2.63
CA LEU A 45 -5.35 13.82 4.05
C LEU A 45 -4.29 12.96 4.72
N GLU A 46 -3.76 11.95 4.01
CA GLU A 46 -2.74 11.05 4.57
C GLU A 46 -1.34 11.67 4.61
N ILE A 47 -1.00 12.50 3.62
CA ILE A 47 0.27 13.23 3.55
C ILE A 47 0.00 14.73 3.37
N PRO A 48 -0.45 15.47 4.42
CA PRO A 48 -0.77 16.89 4.27
C PRO A 48 0.41 17.75 3.80
N SER A 49 1.63 17.37 4.16
CA SER A 49 2.86 18.05 3.76
C SER A 49 3.18 17.92 2.27
N ILE A 50 2.57 16.99 1.54
CA ILE A 50 2.85 16.76 0.10
C ILE A 50 2.59 18.02 -0.74
N LYS A 51 1.62 18.86 -0.33
CA LYS A 51 1.31 20.14 -0.98
C LYS A 51 2.40 21.19 -0.84
N THR A 52 3.23 21.05 0.18
CA THR A 52 4.34 21.97 0.47
C THR A 52 5.68 21.45 -0.04
N MET A 53 5.72 20.21 -0.56
CA MET A 53 6.93 19.64 -1.14
C MET A 53 7.23 20.33 -2.47
N SER A 54 8.47 20.81 -2.60
CA SER A 54 8.96 21.47 -3.80
C SER A 54 9.33 20.49 -4.90
N HIS A 55 9.80 19.30 -4.52
CA HIS A 55 10.32 18.31 -5.46
C HIS A 55 9.92 16.89 -5.05
N GLN A 56 9.82 16.00 -6.05
CA GLN A 56 9.59 14.57 -5.83
C GLN A 56 10.69 13.91 -4.97
N LEU A 57 11.88 14.52 -4.90
CA LEU A 57 12.95 14.09 -3.99
C LEU A 57 12.57 14.25 -2.51
N ASP A 58 11.76 15.24 -2.16
CA ASP A 58 11.27 15.44 -0.79
C ASP A 58 10.35 14.28 -0.39
N LEU A 59 9.49 13.87 -1.33
CA LEU A 59 8.61 12.70 -1.18
C LEU A 59 9.41 11.40 -1.06
N LEU A 60 10.46 11.22 -1.89
CA LEU A 60 11.35 10.07 -1.78
C LEU A 60 12.04 10.01 -0.41
N GLY A 61 12.43 11.16 0.14
CA GLY A 61 12.95 11.29 1.50
C GLY A 61 11.97 10.77 2.54
N LEU A 62 10.72 11.25 2.49
CA LEU A 62 9.64 10.81 3.38
C LEU A 62 9.40 9.29 3.28
N ILE A 63 9.32 8.74 2.06
CA ILE A 63 9.10 7.30 1.87
C ILE A 63 10.25 6.49 2.46
N LYS A 64 11.51 6.91 2.30
CA LYS A 64 12.66 6.22 2.92
C LYS A 64 12.62 6.25 4.45
N GLU A 65 12.19 7.36 5.03
CA GLU A 65 12.02 7.48 6.49
C GLU A 65 10.94 6.52 6.99
N LYS A 66 9.78 6.50 6.31
CA LYS A 66 8.69 5.56 6.61
C LYS A 66 9.12 4.10 6.47
N THR A 67 9.78 3.74 5.37
CA THR A 67 10.35 2.40 5.15
C THR A 67 11.26 2.01 6.30
N THR A 68 12.22 2.87 6.67
CA THR A 68 13.15 2.58 7.79
C THR A 68 12.42 2.35 9.11
N ALA A 69 11.38 3.14 9.39
CA ALA A 69 10.57 2.98 10.60
C ALA A 69 9.77 1.66 10.59
N ILE A 70 9.19 1.30 9.45
CA ILE A 70 8.40 0.08 9.25
C ILE A 70 9.30 -1.16 9.36
N SER A 71 10.41 -1.22 8.62
CA SER A 71 11.31 -2.37 8.67
C SER A 71 11.77 -2.63 10.11
N LYS A 72 12.13 -1.58 10.87
CA LYS A 72 12.51 -1.71 12.28
C LYS A 72 11.40 -2.33 13.15
N VAL A 73 10.13 -1.98 12.90
CA VAL A 73 8.99 -2.54 13.66
C VAL A 73 8.71 -3.97 13.24
N MET A 74 8.73 -4.26 11.93
CA MET A 74 8.41 -5.59 11.39
C MET A 74 9.53 -6.59 11.67
N ASP A 75 10.79 -6.22 11.46
CA ASP A 75 11.96 -7.06 11.78
C ASP A 75 11.98 -7.44 13.26
N LYS A 76 11.62 -6.50 14.13
CA LYS A 76 11.51 -6.77 15.56
C LYS A 76 10.41 -7.79 15.85
N ALA A 77 9.23 -7.62 15.25
CA ALA A 77 8.11 -8.54 15.43
C ALA A 77 8.44 -9.94 14.89
N ASP A 78 9.04 -10.02 13.71
CA ASP A 78 9.48 -11.27 13.10
C ASP A 78 10.56 -11.96 13.97
N PHE A 79 11.51 -11.20 14.54
CA PHE A 79 12.50 -11.71 15.49
C PHE A 79 11.88 -12.21 16.81
N GLU A 80 10.83 -11.54 17.29
CA GLU A 80 10.07 -11.93 18.48
C GLU A 80 9.05 -13.05 18.21
N GLY A 81 8.90 -13.48 16.96
CA GLY A 81 8.00 -14.57 16.53
C GLY A 81 6.54 -14.15 16.32
N ASP A 82 6.23 -12.86 16.24
CA ASP A 82 4.89 -12.33 15.92
C ASP A 82 4.71 -12.14 14.41
N SER A 83 4.58 -13.26 13.70
CA SER A 83 4.36 -13.26 12.24
C SER A 83 3.04 -12.62 11.81
N SER A 84 2.07 -12.49 12.73
CA SER A 84 0.77 -11.87 12.47
C SER A 84 0.79 -10.35 12.49
N ARG A 85 1.85 -9.76 13.06
CA ARG A 85 1.96 -8.31 13.28
C ARG A 85 1.69 -7.52 12.01
N ARG A 86 2.22 -8.00 10.88
CA ARG A 86 2.15 -7.36 9.57
C ARG A 86 0.70 -7.22 9.11
N SER A 87 -0.03 -8.34 8.98
CA SER A 87 -1.43 -8.32 8.52
C SER A 87 -2.34 -7.61 9.53
N VAL A 88 -2.18 -7.83 10.83
CA VAL A 88 -2.97 -7.14 11.86
C VAL A 88 -2.80 -5.62 11.79
N SER A 89 -1.57 -5.14 11.63
CA SER A 89 -1.30 -3.70 11.56
C SER A 89 -1.85 -3.07 10.27
N CYS A 90 -1.78 -3.79 9.15
CA CYS A 90 -2.36 -3.36 7.88
C CYS A 90 -3.89 -3.33 7.90
N ILE A 91 -4.54 -4.34 8.51
CA ILE A 91 -5.99 -4.37 8.68
C ILE A 91 -6.44 -3.17 9.51
N ALA A 92 -5.73 -2.88 10.61
CA ALA A 92 -6.01 -1.72 11.45
C ALA A 92 -5.88 -0.38 10.70
N ALA A 93 -4.92 -0.26 9.77
CA ALA A 93 -4.72 0.95 8.96
C ALA A 93 -5.88 1.22 7.97
N LEU A 94 -6.63 0.19 7.60
CA LEU A 94 -7.76 0.26 6.68
C LEU A 94 -9.13 0.10 7.38
N ASN A 95 -9.17 0.22 8.70
CA ASN A 95 -10.43 0.22 9.45
C ASN A 95 -11.13 1.58 9.36
N ASP A 96 -12.44 1.59 9.60
CA ASP A 96 -13.28 2.79 9.71
C ASP A 96 -13.30 3.71 8.46
N ILE A 97 -12.98 3.16 7.28
CA ILE A 97 -13.07 3.86 5.99
C ILE A 97 -14.24 3.34 5.15
N SER A 98 -14.65 4.14 4.16
CA SER A 98 -15.67 3.71 3.20
C SER A 98 -15.15 2.56 2.33
N LEU A 99 -16.06 1.74 1.80
CA LEU A 99 -15.68 0.64 0.90
C LEU A 99 -14.99 1.15 -0.38
N GLU A 100 -15.38 2.33 -0.86
CA GLU A 100 -14.74 2.97 -2.03
C GLU A 100 -13.29 3.37 -1.72
N GLU A 101 -13.06 3.99 -0.57
CA GLU A 101 -11.71 4.33 -0.10
C GLU A 101 -10.87 3.06 0.13
N TYR A 102 -11.47 2.00 0.66
CA TYR A 102 -10.80 0.70 0.80
C TYR A 102 -10.33 0.16 -0.56
N TYR A 103 -11.22 0.16 -1.57
CA TYR A 103 -10.84 -0.23 -2.94
C TYR A 103 -9.74 0.66 -3.51
N PHE A 104 -9.75 1.96 -3.21
CA PHE A 104 -8.68 2.88 -3.62
C PHE A 104 -7.32 2.46 -3.03
N TRP A 105 -7.23 2.21 -1.73
CA TRP A 105 -5.96 1.83 -1.09
C TRP A 105 -5.46 0.45 -1.52
N ILE A 106 -6.36 -0.53 -1.69
CA ILE A 106 -5.99 -1.84 -2.26
C ILE A 106 -5.48 -1.68 -3.70
N GLY A 107 -6.13 -0.83 -4.50
CA GLY A 107 -5.76 -0.59 -5.89
C GLY A 107 -4.40 0.08 -5.99
N PHE A 108 -4.14 1.02 -5.08
CA PHE A 108 -2.84 1.66 -4.93
C PHE A 108 -1.75 0.63 -4.57
N CYS A 109 -1.93 -0.09 -3.46
CA CYS A 109 -0.99 -1.12 -3.02
C CYS A 109 -0.66 -2.10 -4.15
N TYR A 110 -1.69 -2.60 -4.84
CA TYR A 110 -1.51 -3.55 -5.94
C TYR A 110 -0.73 -2.97 -7.13
N LEU A 111 -1.00 -1.72 -7.52
CA LEU A 111 -0.25 -1.07 -8.61
C LEU A 111 1.19 -0.73 -8.24
N THR A 112 1.47 -0.55 -6.95
CA THR A 112 2.83 -0.41 -6.43
C THR A 112 3.57 -1.75 -6.52
N LEU A 113 2.96 -2.84 -6.02
CA LEU A 113 3.51 -4.20 -6.12
C LEU A 113 3.78 -4.62 -7.58
N ALA A 114 2.92 -4.17 -8.50
CA ALA A 114 3.06 -4.44 -9.93
C ALA A 114 4.06 -3.51 -10.66
N ALA A 115 4.91 -2.75 -9.96
CA ALA A 115 5.80 -1.73 -10.54
C ALA A 115 6.67 -2.24 -11.71
N ALA A 116 7.18 -3.46 -11.61
CA ALA A 116 8.03 -4.06 -12.65
C ALA A 116 7.26 -4.43 -13.94
N HIS A 117 5.92 -4.35 -13.97
CA HIS A 117 5.08 -4.85 -15.06
C HIS A 117 3.91 -3.91 -15.37
N GLN A 118 4.24 -2.73 -15.89
CA GLN A 118 3.27 -1.67 -16.20
C GLN A 118 2.22 -2.06 -17.26
N GLU A 119 2.54 -3.00 -18.16
CA GLU A 119 1.68 -3.40 -19.28
C GLU A 119 0.55 -4.38 -18.89
N ASP A 120 0.77 -5.26 -17.91
CA ASP A 120 -0.25 -6.18 -17.38
C ASP A 120 -0.06 -6.42 -15.87
N PRO A 121 -0.58 -5.50 -15.02
CA PRO A 121 -0.42 -5.60 -13.58
C PRO A 121 -1.23 -6.75 -12.97
N ILE A 122 -2.29 -7.24 -13.64
CA ILE A 122 -3.22 -8.25 -13.12
C ILE A 122 -2.76 -9.67 -13.45
N GLY A 123 -2.08 -9.87 -14.58
CA GLY A 123 -1.63 -11.18 -15.06
C GLY A 123 -0.40 -11.76 -14.35
N LYS A 124 0.21 -11.06 -13.38
CA LYS A 124 1.52 -11.45 -12.83
C LYS A 124 1.46 -12.25 -11.52
N LYS A 125 2.47 -13.09 -11.35
CA LYS A 125 2.93 -13.68 -10.10
C LYS A 125 3.61 -12.58 -9.25
N LEU A 126 2.87 -12.01 -8.30
CA LEU A 126 3.46 -11.27 -7.17
C LEU A 126 4.31 -12.23 -6.32
N GLU A 127 5.22 -11.69 -5.51
CA GLU A 127 5.95 -12.53 -4.56
C GLU A 127 4.96 -13.15 -3.58
N GLN A 128 5.22 -14.41 -3.19
CA GLN A 128 4.23 -15.20 -2.46
C GLN A 128 3.89 -14.57 -1.11
N ALA A 129 4.86 -13.94 -0.45
CA ALA A 129 4.68 -13.27 0.83
C ALA A 129 3.77 -12.04 0.71
N GLU A 130 4.03 -11.15 -0.25
CA GLU A 130 3.22 -9.95 -0.53
C GLU A 130 1.78 -10.33 -0.88
N LEU A 131 1.62 -11.33 -1.77
CA LEU A 131 0.31 -11.82 -2.19
C LEU A 131 -0.48 -12.41 -1.02
N SER A 132 0.18 -13.17 -0.15
CA SER A 132 -0.45 -13.77 1.02
C SER A 132 -0.88 -12.70 2.00
N CYS A 133 -0.02 -11.71 2.27
CA CYS A 133 -0.34 -10.57 3.13
C CYS A 133 -1.55 -9.79 2.60
N LEU A 134 -1.57 -9.44 1.31
CA LEU A 134 -2.67 -8.70 0.72
C LEU A 134 -3.99 -9.50 0.72
N LYS A 135 -3.93 -10.83 0.51
CA LYS A 135 -5.09 -11.71 0.63
C LYS A 135 -5.66 -11.74 2.03
N GLU A 136 -4.83 -11.84 3.06
CA GLU A 136 -5.27 -11.81 4.46
C GLU A 136 -5.99 -10.50 4.78
N ILE A 137 -5.42 -9.36 4.35
CA ILE A 137 -6.00 -8.04 4.55
C ILE A 137 -7.37 -7.93 3.86
N ILE A 138 -7.48 -8.35 2.60
CA ILE A 138 -8.77 -8.32 1.88
C ILE A 138 -9.80 -9.25 2.52
N SER A 139 -9.39 -10.45 2.94
CA SER A 139 -10.30 -11.45 3.54
C SER A 139 -10.80 -11.05 4.93
N SER A 140 -10.11 -10.12 5.59
CA SER A 140 -10.55 -9.57 6.88
C SER A 140 -11.78 -8.64 6.76
N ASN A 141 -12.02 -8.08 5.58
CA ASN A 141 -13.18 -7.24 5.33
C ASN A 141 -14.40 -8.11 4.99
N GLU A 142 -15.45 -8.05 5.82
CA GLU A 142 -16.64 -8.91 5.69
C GLU A 142 -17.33 -8.84 4.32
N THR A 143 -17.30 -7.69 3.68
CA THR A 143 -17.91 -7.50 2.35
C THR A 143 -17.03 -8.10 1.26
N LEU A 144 -15.72 -7.82 1.29
CA LEU A 144 -14.78 -8.26 0.26
C LEU A 144 -14.47 -9.76 0.32
N ASN A 145 -14.55 -10.37 1.49
CA ASN A 145 -14.33 -11.81 1.69
C ASN A 145 -15.33 -12.70 0.93
N GLN A 146 -16.44 -12.13 0.45
CA GLN A 146 -17.43 -12.84 -0.39
C GLN A 146 -17.04 -12.88 -1.86
N GLU A 147 -16.07 -12.05 -2.29
CA GLU A 147 -15.58 -11.97 -3.65
C GLU A 147 -14.26 -12.74 -3.82
N SER A 148 -13.96 -13.18 -5.05
CA SER A 148 -12.63 -13.73 -5.31
C SER A 148 -11.57 -12.62 -5.25
N PHE A 149 -10.36 -12.95 -4.77
CA PHE A 149 -9.24 -12.00 -4.70
C PHE A 149 -9.02 -11.24 -6.02
N VAL A 150 -9.08 -11.95 -7.15
CA VAL A 150 -8.91 -11.34 -8.49
C VAL A 150 -10.02 -10.35 -8.80
N ALA A 151 -11.27 -10.64 -8.43
CA ALA A 151 -12.39 -9.71 -8.63
C ALA A 151 -12.21 -8.44 -7.80
N VAL A 152 -11.81 -8.58 -6.53
CA VAL A 152 -11.51 -7.44 -5.64
C VAL A 152 -10.40 -6.59 -6.24
N VAL A 153 -9.26 -7.19 -6.59
CA VAL A 153 -8.12 -6.47 -7.18
C VAL A 153 -8.50 -5.75 -8.47
N ASN A 154 -9.22 -6.39 -9.38
CA ASN A 154 -9.66 -5.77 -10.63
C ASN A 154 -10.54 -4.54 -10.37
N ARG A 155 -11.46 -4.66 -9.41
CA ARG A 155 -12.32 -3.55 -9.00
C ARG A 155 -11.50 -2.44 -8.35
N SER A 156 -10.58 -2.77 -7.45
CA SER A 156 -9.67 -1.84 -6.81
C SER A 156 -8.83 -1.05 -7.82
N VAL A 157 -8.25 -1.73 -8.80
CA VAL A 157 -7.47 -1.09 -9.88
C VAL A 157 -8.36 -0.17 -10.71
N LYS A 158 -9.60 -0.57 -11.01
CA LYS A 158 -10.55 0.29 -11.74
C LYS A 158 -10.93 1.54 -10.94
N VAL A 159 -11.20 1.38 -9.64
CA VAL A 159 -11.49 2.50 -8.73
C VAL A 159 -10.28 3.43 -8.67
N PHE A 160 -9.09 2.92 -8.40
CA PHE A 160 -7.87 3.72 -8.35
C PHE A 160 -7.61 4.49 -9.65
N LYS A 161 -7.73 3.83 -10.81
CA LYS A 161 -7.54 4.45 -12.12
C LYS A 161 -8.56 5.57 -12.41
N SER A 162 -9.72 5.60 -11.76
CA SER A 162 -10.66 6.72 -11.89
C SER A 162 -10.15 8.02 -11.27
N PHE A 163 -9.11 7.95 -10.42
CA PHE A 163 -8.42 9.10 -9.84
C PHE A 163 -7.12 9.47 -10.58
N LEU A 164 -6.64 8.62 -11.51
CA LEU A 164 -5.45 8.87 -12.33
C LEU A 164 -5.70 9.78 -13.52
#